data_AF-H2C0T5-F1
#
_entry.id   AF-H2C0T5-F1
#
_cell.length_a   1.000
_cell.length_b   1.000
_cell.length_c   1.000
_cell.angle_alpha   90.00
_cell.angle_beta   90.00
_cell.angle_gamma   90.00
#
_symmetry.space_group_name_H-M   'P 1'
#
loop_
_entity.id
_entity.type
_entity.pdbx_description
1 polymer ?
#
loop_
_entity_poly.entity_id
_entity_poly.type
_entity_poly.pdbx_seq_one_letter_code
_entity_poly.pdbx_strand_id
1 'polypeptide(L)'
;MDKNYGPAYARNVAIKKFKTKFIAFLDNDVMVSKDWLDSLVEVISSDDKIAAVQSLYTEWPYDDEPREIPWFSTAAALTRRDVLEKVGGFDEHYFFLLGGR
;
A
#
# COMPACT_ATOMS: atom_id res chain seq x y z
N MET A 1 2.30 10.44 -22.40
CA MET A 1 3.18 9.48 -21.69
C MET A 1 3.30 8.31 -22.62
N ASP A 2 4.51 8.08 -23.11
CA ASP A 2 4.69 7.38 -24.39
C ASP A 2 5.25 5.97 -24.18
N LYS A 3 5.33 5.55 -22.91
CA LYS A 3 5.87 4.26 -22.46
C LYS A 3 5.30 3.88 -21.07
N ASN A 4 5.24 2.57 -20.78
CA ASN A 4 4.94 2.03 -19.44
C ASN A 4 6.21 2.06 -18.57
N TYR A 5 6.17 2.79 -17.46
CA TYR A 5 7.27 2.95 -16.50
C TYR A 5 7.17 2.00 -15.29
N GLY A 6 6.16 1.13 -15.27
CA GLY A 6 5.91 0.20 -14.18
C GLY A 6 5.16 0.82 -12.99
N PRO A 7 4.69 -0.03 -12.06
CA PRO A 7 3.85 0.39 -10.94
C PRO A 7 4.60 1.24 -9.91
N ALA A 8 5.89 0.97 -9.67
CA ALA A 8 6.71 1.74 -8.72
C ALA A 8 6.79 3.23 -9.12
N TYR A 9 7.09 3.50 -10.39
CA TYR A 9 7.11 4.87 -10.92
C TYR A 9 5.74 5.55 -10.80
N ALA A 10 4.67 4.85 -11.20
CA ALA A 10 3.32 5.40 -11.13
C ALA A 10 2.91 5.76 -9.68
N ARG A 11 3.23 4.90 -8.72
CA ARG A 11 3.01 5.13 -7.29
C ARG A 11 3.82 6.33 -6.79
N ASN A 12 5.10 6.44 -7.16
CA ASN A 12 5.94 7.58 -6.78
C ASN A 12 5.45 8.91 -7.36
N VAL A 13 4.94 8.92 -8.59
CA VAL A 13 4.29 10.12 -9.17
C VAL A 13 3.10 10.56 -8.33
N ALA A 14 2.25 9.61 -7.91
CA ALA A 14 1.10 9.91 -7.05
C ALA A 14 1.54 10.47 -5.68
N ILE A 15 2.52 9.83 -5.03
CA ILE A 15 3.09 10.29 -3.74
C ILE A 15 3.62 11.74 -3.85
N LYS A 16 4.34 12.06 -4.93
CA LYS A 16 4.88 13.42 -5.15
C LYS A 16 3.76 14.44 -5.39
N LYS A 17 2.72 14.06 -6.14
CA LYS A 17 1.63 14.93 -6.58
C LYS A 17 0.64 15.27 -5.46
N PHE A 18 0.25 14.29 -4.65
CA PHE A 18 -0.79 14.47 -3.63
C PHE A 18 -0.19 14.74 -2.24
N LYS A 19 -0.79 15.69 -1.49
CA LYS A 19 -0.31 16.14 -0.17
C LYS A 19 -1.24 15.71 0.98
N THR A 20 -2.04 14.68 0.77
CA THR A 20 -2.95 14.11 1.78
C THR A 20 -2.17 13.51 2.95
N LYS A 21 -2.81 13.35 4.11
CA LYS A 21 -2.19 12.70 5.29
C LYS A 21 -1.87 11.23 5.00
N PHE A 22 -2.79 10.55 4.32
CA PHE A 22 -2.68 9.15 3.97
C PHE A 22 -2.69 8.94 2.45
N ILE A 23 -2.07 7.86 2.00
CA ILE A 23 -2.10 7.37 0.63
C ILE A 23 -2.65 5.95 0.66
N ALA A 24 -3.77 5.73 -0.03
CA ALA A 24 -4.36 4.41 -0.25
C ALA A 24 -3.82 3.83 -1.56
N PHE A 25 -3.41 2.57 -1.53
CA PHE A 25 -3.09 1.78 -2.70
C PHE A 25 -4.21 0.76 -2.94
N LEU A 26 -4.64 0.66 -4.19
CA LEU A 26 -5.61 -0.32 -4.65
C LEU A 26 -5.19 -0.76 -6.05
N ASP A 27 -4.89 -2.05 -6.22
CA ASP A 27 -4.55 -2.61 -7.51
C ASP A 27 -5.82 -2.77 -8.37
N ASN A 28 -5.67 -2.71 -9.69
CA ASN A 28 -6.79 -2.61 -10.63
C ASN A 28 -7.57 -3.93 -10.83
N ASP A 29 -7.05 -5.03 -10.30
CA ASP A 29 -7.65 -6.36 -10.28
C ASP A 29 -8.16 -6.76 -8.88
N VAL A 30 -8.20 -5.82 -7.94
CA VAL A 30 -8.69 -6.04 -6.58
C VAL A 30 -10.13 -5.53 -6.45
N MET A 31 -11.00 -6.38 -5.91
CA MET A 31 -12.37 -6.04 -5.52
C MET A 31 -12.46 -5.91 -4.01
N VAL A 32 -13.10 -4.84 -3.55
CA VAL A 32 -13.24 -4.50 -2.13
C VAL A 32 -14.71 -4.19 -1.79
N SER A 33 -15.09 -4.35 -0.52
CA SER A 33 -16.39 -3.88 -0.04
C SER A 33 -16.46 -2.35 -0.10
N LYS A 34 -17.66 -1.76 -0.04
CA LYS A 34 -17.83 -0.31 -0.15
C LYS A 34 -17.15 0.46 1.00
N ASP A 35 -17.06 -0.18 2.15
CA ASP A 35 -16.59 0.31 3.46
C ASP A 35 -15.18 -0.21 3.82
N TRP A 36 -14.48 -0.87 2.89
CA TRP A 36 -13.20 -1.53 3.15
C TRP A 36 -12.12 -0.63 3.77
N LEU A 37 -12.18 0.68 3.50
CA LEU A 37 -11.19 1.65 3.94
C LEU A 37 -11.45 2.10 5.38
N ASP A 38 -12.67 1.94 5.90
CA ASP A 38 -13.08 2.51 7.19
C ASP A 38 -12.27 1.92 8.35
N SER A 39 -12.17 0.58 8.42
CA SER A 39 -11.36 -0.08 9.45
C SER A 39 -9.86 0.23 9.32
N LEU A 40 -9.35 0.39 8.10
CA LEU A 40 -7.95 0.77 7.88
C LEU A 40 -7.68 2.18 8.41
N VAL A 41 -8.59 3.13 8.13
CA VAL A 41 -8.49 4.51 8.61
C VAL A 41 -8.57 4.57 10.13
N GLU A 42 -9.48 3.80 10.74
CA GLU A 42 -9.62 3.70 12.19
C GLU A 42 -8.31 3.24 12.83
N VAL A 43 -7.74 2.13 12.36
CA VAL A 43 -6.51 1.56 12.91
C VAL A 43 -5.31 2.49 12.70
N ILE A 44 -5.08 3.01 11.49
CA ILE A 44 -3.90 3.87 11.24
C ILE A 44 -3.98 5.19 12.02
N SER A 45 -5.19 5.62 12.40
CA SER A 45 -5.43 6.87 13.14
C SER A 45 -5.38 6.69 14.65
N SER A 46 -5.46 5.45 15.16
CA SER A 46 -5.47 5.18 16.61
C SER A 46 -4.10 5.35 17.27
N ASP A 47 -3.01 5.13 16.51
CA ASP A 47 -1.64 5.32 16.98
C ASP A 47 -0.76 5.92 15.87
N ASP A 48 -0.11 7.05 16.17
CA ASP A 48 0.82 7.70 15.24
C ASP A 48 2.10 6.90 14.97
N LYS A 49 2.36 5.84 15.74
CA LYS A 49 3.43 4.87 15.48
C LYS A 49 3.09 3.89 14.36
N ILE A 50 1.81 3.77 13.96
CA ILE A 50 1.39 2.89 12.88
C ILE A 50 1.67 3.58 11.54
N ALA A 51 2.68 3.06 10.83
CA ALA A 51 3.12 3.57 9.53
C ALA A 51 2.20 3.18 8.37
N ALA A 52 1.68 1.97 8.40
CA ALA A 52 0.91 1.36 7.31
C ALA A 52 -0.02 0.27 7.84
N VAL A 53 -1.12 0.06 7.13
CA VAL A 53 -2.10 -1.01 7.37
C VAL A 53 -2.53 -1.60 6.03
N GLN A 54 -2.88 -2.88 6.01
CA GLN A 54 -3.39 -3.56 4.81
C GLN A 54 -4.71 -4.25 5.12
N SER A 55 -5.56 -4.40 4.11
CA SER A 55 -6.70 -5.30 4.22
C SER A 55 -6.21 -6.74 4.35
N LEU A 56 -6.99 -7.55 5.06
CA LEU A 56 -6.75 -8.98 5.12
C LEU A 56 -7.18 -9.63 3.80
N TYR A 57 -6.24 -10.29 3.12
CA TYR A 57 -6.55 -11.14 1.98
C TYR A 57 -6.71 -12.57 2.49
N THR A 58 -7.80 -13.24 2.10
CA THR A 58 -8.04 -14.66 2.42
C THR A 58 -8.15 -14.94 3.93
N GLU A 59 -8.09 -16.23 4.30
CA GLU A 59 -8.04 -16.63 5.71
C GLU A 59 -6.70 -16.20 6.32
N TRP A 60 -6.74 -15.42 7.40
CA TRP A 60 -5.56 -15.11 8.19
C TRP A 60 -5.18 -16.36 9.00
N PRO A 61 -4.02 -16.99 8.75
CA PRO A 61 -3.63 -18.19 9.47
C PRO A 61 -3.04 -17.88 10.86
N TYR A 62 -2.91 -16.60 11.22
CA TYR A 62 -2.33 -16.16 12.48
C TYR A 62 -3.42 -15.67 13.43
N ASP A 63 -3.11 -15.67 14.72
CA ASP A 63 -3.95 -15.03 15.73
C ASP A 63 -3.89 -13.49 15.64
N ASP A 64 -4.68 -12.84 16.49
CA ASP A 64 -4.78 -11.38 16.58
C ASP A 64 -3.63 -10.74 17.36
N GLU A 65 -2.64 -11.51 17.83
CA GLU A 65 -1.51 -10.97 18.58
C GLU A 65 -0.49 -10.29 17.65
N PRO A 66 0.02 -9.10 18.00
CA PRO A 66 1.04 -8.41 17.22
C PRO A 66 2.27 -9.28 16.98
N ARG A 67 2.66 -9.43 15.72
CA ARG A 67 3.82 -10.23 15.30
C ARG A 67 4.45 -9.72 14.04
N GLU A 68 5.67 -10.17 13.78
CA GLU A 68 6.30 -10.01 12.48
C GLU A 68 5.55 -10.85 11.44
N ILE A 69 5.21 -10.21 10.33
CA ILE A 69 4.53 -10.84 9.19
C ILE A 69 5.54 -11.06 8.06
N PRO A 70 5.42 -12.15 7.29
CA PRO A 70 6.39 -12.47 6.25
C PRO A 70 6.36 -11.48 5.07
N TRP A 71 5.23 -10.80 4.84
CA TRP A 71 5.09 -9.79 3.79
C TRP A 71 3.98 -8.78 4.11
N PHE A 72 4.11 -7.58 3.54
CA PHE A 72 3.08 -6.56 3.48
C PHE A 72 2.75 -6.29 2.01
N SER A 73 1.47 -6.42 1.64
CA SER A 73 0.98 -6.24 0.27
C SER A 73 0.35 -4.86 0.11
N THR A 74 0.65 -4.19 -1.00
CA THR A 74 0.05 -2.89 -1.36
C THR A 74 -1.19 -3.03 -2.23
N ALA A 75 -1.77 -4.23 -2.38
CA ALA A 75 -2.90 -4.47 -3.27
C ALA A 75 -4.20 -3.74 -2.82
N ALA A 76 -4.33 -3.47 -1.53
CA ALA A 76 -5.41 -2.79 -0.81
C ALA A 76 -4.85 -2.40 0.56
N ALA A 77 -4.14 -1.27 0.59
CA ALA A 77 -3.39 -0.84 1.76
C ALA A 77 -3.49 0.68 1.95
N LEU A 78 -3.26 1.12 3.18
CA LEU A 78 -3.25 2.53 3.56
C LEU A 78 -1.95 2.83 4.29
N THR A 79 -1.31 3.95 3.93
CA THR A 79 0.00 4.33 4.45
C THR A 79 0.02 5.80 4.83
N ARG A 80 0.87 6.17 5.79
CA ARG A 80 1.16 7.57 6.06
C ARG A 80 2.09 8.14 4.99
N ARG A 81 1.71 9.29 4.42
CA ARG A 81 2.46 9.91 3.32
C ARG A 81 3.85 10.36 3.77
N ASP A 82 3.96 10.94 4.97
CA ASP A 82 5.23 11.41 5.53
C ASP A 82 6.22 10.26 5.77
N VAL A 83 5.74 9.08 6.15
CA VAL A 83 6.55 7.87 6.24
C VAL A 83 7.05 7.45 4.85
N LEU A 84 6.17 7.41 3.84
CA LEU A 84 6.57 7.11 2.45
C LEU A 84 7.65 8.07 1.93
N GLU A 85 7.51 9.37 2.22
CA GLU A 85 8.52 10.37 1.84
C GLU A 85 9.85 10.15 2.59
N LYS A 86 9.79 9.82 3.88
CA LYS A 86 10.97 9.56 4.71
C LYS A 86 11.77 8.35 4.24
N VAL A 87 11.10 7.30 3.75
CA VAL A 87 11.76 6.09 3.23
C VAL A 87 12.14 6.18 1.75
N GLY A 88 11.75 7.25 1.05
CA GLY A 88 12.11 7.48 -0.36
C GLY A 88 11.11 6.90 -1.39
N GLY A 89 9.95 6.42 -0.96
CA GLY A 89 8.94 5.82 -1.83
C GLY A 89 9.29 4.40 -2.29
N PHE A 90 8.82 4.01 -3.47
CA PHE A 90 9.07 2.70 -4.07
C PHE A 90 10.37 2.72 -4.89
N ASP A 91 11.11 1.61 -4.89
CA ASP A 91 12.28 1.43 -5.75
C ASP A 91 11.85 1.33 -7.23
N GLU A 92 12.18 2.35 -8.02
CA GLU A 92 11.86 2.42 -9.46
C GLU A 92 12.78 1.55 -10.33
N HIS A 93 13.91 1.08 -9.79
CA HIS A 93 14.82 0.17 -10.48
C HIS A 93 14.36 -1.29 -10.41
N TYR A 94 13.45 -1.61 -9.50
CA TYR A 94 12.84 -2.93 -9.39
C TYR A 94 11.75 -3.11 -10.45
N PHE A 95 12.15 -3.64 -11.62
CA PHE A 95 11.23 -3.88 -12.72
C PHE A 95 10.74 -5.35 -12.69
N PHE A 96 9.62 -5.61 -12.01
CA PHE A 96 8.97 -6.92 -12.04
C PHE A 96 8.17 -7.07 -13.33
N LEU A 97 8.81 -7.64 -14.36
CA LEU A 97 8.08 -8.23 -15.48
C LEU A 97 7.42 -9.51 -14.96
N LEU A 98 6.09 -9.54 -14.88
CA LEU A 98 5.38 -10.80 -15.08
C LEU A 98 5.78 -11.25 -16.48
N GLY A 99 6.78 -12.12 -16.54
CA GLY A 99 7.28 -12.68 -17.79
C GLY A 99 6.16 -13.45 -18.45
N GLY A 100 5.50 -12.81 -19.42
CA GLY A 100 4.73 -13.52 -20.43
C GLY A 100 5.70 -14.43 -21.17
N ARG A 101 5.58 -15.73 -20.90
CA ARG A 101 5.78 -16.75 -21.92
C ARG A 101 4.40 -17.20 -22.37
#